data_AF-A0A166CP13-F1
#
_entry.id   AF-A0A166CP13-F1
#
_cell.length_a   1.000
_cell.length_b   1.000
_cell.length_c   1.000
_cell.angle_alpha   90.00
_cell.angle_beta   90.00
_cell.angle_gamma   90.00
#
_symmetry.space_group_name_H-M   'P 1'
#
loop_
_entity.id
_entity.type
_entity.pdbx_description
1 polymer ?
#
loop_
_entity_poly.entity_id
_entity_poly.type
_entity_poly.pdbx_seq_one_letter_code
_entity_poly.pdbx_strand_id
1 'polypeptide(L)'
;MKSWFTSIILIFLIIFSFIVLIDSVNAVSTINGNFEEGKNIVSQKDVLRTSKIVYKHIINKEKLPNNVIVSGEKYSTTEFMYMMSKTIKNKYNGFKNDIVIKKNIRNPSKPSGSKIDGKITSKSMYNYSKAIIAYIDKNNRAPNYVKTTLGKMSYQTTVLGLSKILSKTTTNRKLPSKITVDVPKNCPVNNNGHSINLFSKYKGDSKRKYLASTKNAPAKNKYIKNLAKKITKKSKTKIEKAEAIFNWVKTNIKYSRYSNTKYGGKKTIKYREGNCVDNTHAIVSLMRASGIPARYVNGRCKFTKGALAKVTVSHVWGQVLINNKWYVVDGTYRSNRLGYVANWKTNSYSLYGIYINI
;
A
#
# COMPACT_ATOMS: atom_id res chain seq x y z
N MET A 1 -56.63 34.05 -51.70
CA MET A 1 -56.79 35.38 -51.06
C MET A 1 -57.35 35.15 -49.65
N LYS A 2 -56.56 35.33 -48.57
CA LYS A 2 -56.96 35.15 -47.13
C LYS A 2 -57.46 33.73 -46.76
N SER A 3 -57.53 33.23 -45.51
CA SER A 3 -56.97 33.54 -44.17
C SER A 3 -57.24 32.27 -43.30
N TRP A 4 -56.29 31.55 -42.69
CA TRP A 4 -55.64 31.75 -41.37
C TRP A 4 -56.49 31.41 -40.11
N PHE A 5 -55.80 30.89 -39.07
CA PHE A 5 -56.26 30.38 -37.74
C PHE A 5 -56.97 29.00 -37.76
N THR A 6 -56.83 28.08 -36.78
CA THR A 6 -56.16 28.00 -35.44
C THR A 6 -55.79 26.50 -35.17
N SER A 7 -55.12 25.98 -34.12
CA SER A 7 -54.57 26.47 -32.84
C SER A 7 -53.39 25.57 -32.34
N ILE A 8 -53.00 25.65 -31.05
CA ILE A 8 -51.96 24.85 -30.36
C ILE A 8 -52.52 24.22 -29.06
N ILE A 9 -52.09 22.99 -28.70
CA ILE A 9 -51.89 22.38 -27.34
C ILE A 9 -51.51 20.89 -27.58
N LEU A 10 -50.33 20.32 -27.25
CA LEU A 10 -49.51 20.11 -26.03
C LEU A 10 -49.64 18.70 -25.40
N ILE A 11 -48.49 18.09 -25.01
CA ILE A 11 -48.28 17.11 -23.89
C ILE A 11 -48.67 15.61 -24.14
N PHE A 12 -47.85 14.57 -23.83
CA PHE A 12 -46.43 14.44 -23.43
C PHE A 12 -45.88 12.98 -23.52
N LEU A 13 -44.54 12.84 -23.66
CA LEU A 13 -43.60 11.73 -23.28
C LEU A 13 -43.79 10.29 -23.86
N ILE A 14 -42.83 9.64 -24.57
CA ILE A 14 -41.38 9.31 -24.33
C ILE A 14 -41.19 7.99 -23.55
N ILE A 15 -40.87 6.85 -24.20
CA ILE A 15 -39.51 6.22 -24.41
C ILE A 15 -39.48 4.82 -23.71
N PHE A 16 -38.70 3.77 -24.04
CA PHE A 16 -37.36 3.60 -24.65
C PHE A 16 -37.28 2.36 -25.56
N SER A 17 -36.39 2.38 -26.57
CA SER A 17 -36.03 1.27 -27.45
C SER A 17 -34.79 0.48 -26.99
N PHE A 18 -34.63 -0.76 -27.47
CA PHE A 18 -33.32 -1.40 -27.66
C PHE A 18 -33.41 -2.46 -28.78
N ILE A 19 -32.71 -2.23 -29.89
CA ILE A 19 -32.50 -3.21 -30.96
C ILE A 19 -31.00 -3.19 -31.29
N VAL A 20 -30.38 -4.36 -31.32
CA VAL A 20 -29.10 -4.60 -32.01
C VAL A 20 -29.26 -5.91 -32.76
N LEU A 21 -29.27 -5.83 -34.10
CA LEU A 21 -29.24 -6.97 -34.99
C LEU A 21 -27.80 -7.20 -35.44
N ILE A 22 -27.41 -8.48 -35.52
CA ILE A 22 -26.18 -8.96 -36.14
C ILE A 22 -26.62 -9.64 -37.44
N ASP A 23 -25.97 -9.33 -38.56
CA ASP A 23 -25.50 -10.32 -39.55
C ASP A 23 -24.92 -9.66 -40.80
N SER A 24 -23.74 -10.12 -41.24
CA SER A 24 -23.49 -10.58 -42.62
C SER A 24 -22.05 -11.11 -42.74
N VAL A 25 -21.82 -11.98 -43.72
CA VAL A 25 -20.72 -12.97 -43.75
C VAL A 25 -19.64 -12.64 -44.78
N ASN A 26 -18.39 -12.97 -44.44
CA ASN A 26 -17.18 -13.19 -45.25
C ASN A 26 -16.99 -12.45 -46.60
N ALA A 27 -15.85 -11.76 -46.69
CA ALA A 27 -15.01 -11.80 -47.89
C ALA A 27 -13.61 -12.31 -47.50
N VAL A 28 -13.17 -13.42 -48.10
CA VAL A 28 -11.79 -13.93 -47.99
C VAL A 28 -11.00 -13.41 -49.19
N SER A 29 -9.92 -12.67 -48.94
CA SER A 29 -8.86 -12.46 -49.92
C SER A 29 -7.51 -12.77 -49.28
N THR A 30 -6.86 -13.80 -49.80
CA THR A 30 -5.53 -14.24 -49.34
C THR A 30 -4.48 -13.32 -49.95
N ILE A 31 -3.86 -12.47 -49.12
CA ILE A 31 -2.63 -11.77 -49.47
C ILE A 31 -1.60 -12.08 -48.39
N ASN A 32 -0.43 -12.58 -48.80
CA ASN A 32 0.70 -12.83 -47.91
C ASN A 32 1.19 -11.49 -47.32
N GLY A 33 0.69 -11.14 -46.14
CA GLY A 33 1.16 -10.02 -45.33
C GLY A 33 1.99 -10.53 -44.16
N ASN A 34 3.20 -9.99 -43.98
CA ASN A 34 4.05 -10.29 -42.84
C ASN A 34 3.30 -10.07 -41.52
N PHE A 35 3.51 -10.96 -40.53
CA PHE A 35 3.09 -10.71 -39.15
C PHE A 35 3.81 -9.47 -38.62
N GLU A 36 3.11 -8.33 -38.55
CA GLU A 36 3.67 -7.13 -37.91
C GLU A 36 3.89 -7.38 -36.41
N GLU A 37 5.15 -7.39 -36.01
CA GLU A 37 5.57 -7.58 -34.63
C GLU A 37 5.10 -6.42 -33.74
N GLY A 38 4.11 -6.68 -32.87
CA GLY A 38 3.34 -5.66 -32.15
C GLY A 38 4.17 -4.62 -31.39
N LYS A 39 3.92 -3.33 -31.70
CA LYS A 39 4.53 -2.10 -31.16
C LYS A 39 5.45 -2.27 -29.93
N ASN A 40 6.76 -2.30 -30.19
CA ASN A 40 7.82 -2.26 -29.17
C ASN A 40 7.99 -0.88 -28.45
N ILE A 41 6.95 -0.05 -28.38
CA ILE A 41 6.96 1.31 -27.82
C ILE A 41 5.76 1.60 -26.92
N VAL A 42 5.96 2.32 -25.82
CA VAL A 42 4.88 2.87 -24.97
C VAL A 42 5.03 4.37 -24.76
N SER A 43 3.89 5.06 -24.64
CA SER A 43 3.91 6.52 -24.51
C SER A 43 4.42 6.99 -23.15
N GLN A 44 5.10 8.14 -23.10
CA GLN A 44 5.45 8.76 -21.80
C GLN A 44 4.21 9.07 -20.95
N LYS A 45 3.06 9.31 -21.57
CA LYS A 45 1.77 9.58 -20.91
C LYS A 45 1.29 8.34 -20.14
N ASP A 46 1.44 7.16 -20.72
CA ASP A 46 1.04 5.89 -20.09
C ASP A 46 2.02 5.48 -18.99
N VAL A 47 3.33 5.67 -19.18
CA VAL A 47 4.31 5.45 -18.10
C VAL A 47 4.05 6.41 -16.93
N LEU A 48 3.68 7.67 -17.16
CA LEU A 48 3.26 8.61 -16.11
C LEU A 48 1.96 8.16 -15.40
N ARG A 49 0.95 7.69 -16.15
CA ARG A 49 -0.31 7.15 -15.59
C ARG A 49 -0.04 5.93 -14.72
N THR A 50 0.71 4.95 -15.21
CA THR A 50 1.04 3.72 -14.48
C THR A 50 1.97 4.02 -13.30
N SER A 51 2.87 5.01 -13.39
CA SER A 51 3.70 5.44 -12.26
C SER A 51 2.86 5.94 -11.08
N LYS A 52 1.74 6.64 -11.34
CA LYS A 52 0.78 7.05 -10.28
C LYS A 52 0.12 5.83 -9.62
N ILE A 53 -0.21 4.80 -10.40
CA ILE A 53 -0.83 3.55 -9.91
C ILE A 53 0.19 2.76 -9.08
N VAL A 54 1.42 2.58 -9.58
CA VAL A 54 2.51 1.87 -8.88
C VAL A 54 2.91 2.58 -7.61
N TYR A 55 3.07 3.91 -7.63
CA TYR A 55 3.35 4.68 -6.42
C TYR A 55 2.24 4.50 -5.38
N LYS A 56 0.97 4.62 -5.78
CA LYS A 56 -0.19 4.34 -4.91
C LYS A 56 -0.20 2.90 -4.40
N HIS A 57 0.16 1.91 -5.22
CA HIS A 57 0.27 0.52 -4.79
C HIS A 57 1.33 0.37 -3.70
N ILE A 58 2.55 0.85 -3.93
CA ILE A 58 3.66 0.68 -3.00
C ILE A 58 3.40 1.40 -1.66
N ILE A 59 2.87 2.63 -1.66
CA ILE A 59 2.54 3.32 -0.40
C ILE A 59 1.40 2.64 0.37
N ASN A 60 0.43 2.03 -0.34
CA ASN A 60 -0.74 1.37 0.27
C ASN A 60 -0.48 -0.08 0.71
N LYS A 61 0.42 -0.80 0.01
CA LYS A 61 0.67 -2.24 0.19
C LYS A 61 2.07 -2.58 0.69
N GLU A 62 2.98 -1.60 0.75
CA GLU A 62 4.39 -1.74 1.16
C GLU A 62 5.14 -2.90 0.50
N LYS A 63 4.75 -3.22 -0.73
CA LYS A 63 5.47 -4.12 -1.61
C LYS A 63 5.35 -3.59 -3.03
N LEU A 64 6.25 -4.05 -3.89
CA LEU A 64 6.10 -3.86 -5.31
C LEU A 64 4.91 -4.71 -5.81
N PRO A 65 4.15 -4.25 -6.80
CA PRO A 65 3.24 -5.13 -7.50
C PRO A 65 4.06 -6.21 -8.23
N ASN A 66 3.50 -7.41 -8.41
CA ASN A 66 4.19 -8.45 -9.18
C ASN A 66 4.23 -8.08 -10.68
N ASN A 67 3.14 -7.49 -11.17
CA ASN A 67 2.98 -7.03 -12.55
C ASN A 67 2.25 -5.68 -12.55
N VAL A 68 2.43 -4.90 -13.61
CA VAL A 68 1.75 -3.63 -13.88
C VAL A 68 1.06 -3.70 -15.24
N ILE A 69 0.11 -2.80 -15.49
CA ILE A 69 -0.51 -2.62 -16.80
C ILE A 69 -0.04 -1.28 -17.38
N VAL A 70 0.50 -1.28 -18.59
CA VAL A 70 0.93 -0.09 -19.35
C VAL A 70 0.31 -0.18 -20.74
N SER A 71 -0.42 0.85 -21.16
CA SER A 71 -1.08 0.90 -22.49
C SER A 71 -1.95 -0.32 -22.83
N GLY A 72 -2.53 -0.98 -21.81
CA GLY A 72 -3.35 -2.20 -21.96
C GLY A 72 -2.59 -3.51 -21.73
N GLU A 73 -1.28 -3.53 -21.97
CA GLU A 73 -0.44 -4.72 -21.83
C GLU A 73 0.12 -4.91 -20.41
N LYS A 74 0.44 -6.16 -20.06
CA LYS A 74 0.94 -6.59 -18.75
C LYS A 74 2.46 -6.74 -18.78
N TYR A 75 3.13 -6.05 -17.85
CA TYR A 75 4.59 -6.07 -17.69
C TYR A 75 4.99 -6.43 -16.26
N SER A 76 6.17 -7.00 -16.07
CA SER A 76 6.77 -7.11 -14.74
C SER A 76 7.14 -5.72 -14.19
N THR A 77 7.25 -5.60 -12.87
CA THR A 77 7.75 -4.36 -12.25
C THR A 77 9.20 -4.05 -12.61
N THR A 78 9.98 -5.06 -13.01
CA THR A 78 11.36 -4.90 -13.50
C THR A 78 11.39 -4.24 -14.89
N GLU A 79 10.54 -4.66 -15.82
CA GLU A 79 10.40 -4.00 -17.13
C GLU A 79 9.84 -2.58 -16.96
N PHE A 80 8.90 -2.39 -16.04
CA PHE A 80 8.38 -1.06 -15.73
C PHE A 80 9.43 -0.13 -15.09
N MET A 81 10.36 -0.66 -14.28
CA MET A 81 11.50 0.10 -13.76
C MET A 81 12.34 0.70 -14.91
N TYR A 82 12.60 -0.09 -15.95
CA TYR A 82 13.32 0.35 -17.15
C TYR A 82 12.54 1.43 -17.92
N MET A 83 11.22 1.24 -18.11
CA MET A 83 10.35 2.25 -18.74
C MET A 83 10.33 3.58 -17.97
N MET A 84 10.22 3.53 -16.63
CA MET A 84 10.26 4.71 -15.77
C MET A 84 11.62 5.42 -15.87
N SER A 85 12.74 4.68 -15.85
CA SER A 85 14.07 5.27 -16.01
C SER A 85 14.26 5.94 -17.38
N LYS A 86 13.81 5.31 -18.48
CA LYS A 86 13.82 5.97 -19.81
C LYS A 86 12.94 7.23 -19.83
N THR A 87 11.76 7.19 -19.21
CA THR A 87 10.87 8.36 -19.12
C THR A 87 11.50 9.52 -18.33
N ILE A 88 12.19 9.23 -17.22
CA ILE A 88 12.93 10.23 -16.44
C ILE A 88 14.10 10.79 -17.24
N LYS A 89 14.84 9.95 -17.98
CA LYS A 89 15.91 10.39 -18.89
C LYS A 89 15.39 11.41 -19.90
N ASN A 90 14.30 11.05 -20.60
CA ASN A 90 13.70 11.89 -21.63
C ASN A 90 13.15 13.19 -21.03
N LYS A 91 12.35 13.13 -19.96
CA LYS A 91 11.79 14.34 -19.32
C LYS A 91 12.79 15.26 -18.65
N TYR A 92 13.96 14.76 -18.23
CA TYR A 92 15.03 15.63 -17.75
C TYR A 92 15.67 16.44 -18.89
N ASN A 93 15.85 15.81 -20.06
CA ASN A 93 16.45 16.42 -21.25
C ASN A 93 15.44 17.16 -22.15
N GLY A 94 14.15 17.20 -21.80
CA GLY A 94 13.09 17.84 -22.60
C GLY A 94 12.57 17.01 -23.78
N PHE A 95 13.04 15.78 -23.97
CA PHE A 95 12.65 14.91 -25.09
C PHE A 95 11.21 14.40 -24.96
N LYS A 96 10.45 14.48 -26.05
CA LYS A 96 9.04 14.05 -26.13
C LYS A 96 8.86 12.61 -26.60
N ASN A 97 9.92 11.98 -27.12
CA ASN A 97 9.91 10.65 -27.73
C ASN A 97 9.33 9.58 -26.80
N ASP A 98 8.63 8.62 -27.40
CA ASP A 98 8.10 7.44 -26.72
C ASP A 98 9.22 6.48 -26.28
N ILE A 99 8.82 5.51 -25.46
CA ILE A 99 9.73 4.65 -24.73
C ILE A 99 9.82 3.29 -25.42
N VAL A 100 10.94 3.04 -26.10
CA VAL A 100 11.28 1.71 -26.62
C VAL A 100 11.41 0.73 -25.46
N ILE A 101 10.61 -0.33 -25.51
CA ILE A 101 10.46 -1.35 -24.48
C ILE A 101 11.62 -2.35 -24.60
N LYS A 102 11.95 -3.01 -23.49
CA LYS A 102 12.79 -4.21 -23.47
C LYS A 102 12.03 -5.26 -22.65
N LYS A 103 11.54 -6.32 -23.31
CA LYS A 103 10.82 -7.42 -22.67
C LYS A 103 11.81 -8.41 -22.04
N ASN A 104 11.32 -9.30 -21.18
CA ASN A 104 12.09 -10.41 -20.58
C ASN A 104 13.30 -9.99 -19.71
N ILE A 105 13.23 -8.80 -19.08
CA ILE A 105 14.27 -8.35 -18.15
C ILE A 105 14.17 -9.12 -16.83
N ARG A 106 15.26 -9.79 -16.42
CA ARG A 106 15.27 -10.63 -15.21
C ARG A 106 15.22 -9.81 -13.92
N ASN A 107 14.49 -10.31 -12.93
CA ASN A 107 14.46 -9.74 -11.57
C ASN A 107 15.88 -9.69 -10.93
N PRO A 108 16.11 -8.77 -9.97
CA PRO A 108 17.36 -8.74 -9.20
C PRO A 108 17.54 -10.04 -8.42
N SER A 109 18.79 -10.50 -8.26
CA SER A 109 19.09 -11.78 -7.61
C SER A 109 18.93 -11.74 -6.09
N LYS A 110 19.47 -10.70 -5.45
CA LYS A 110 19.53 -10.52 -3.99
C LYS A 110 19.43 -9.02 -3.66
N PRO A 111 18.26 -8.38 -3.91
CA PRO A 111 18.09 -6.95 -3.69
C PRO A 111 18.27 -6.60 -2.20
N SER A 112 19.09 -5.58 -1.93
CA SER A 112 19.45 -5.17 -0.57
C SER A 112 19.90 -3.72 -0.57
N GLY A 113 19.88 -3.04 0.59
CA GLY A 113 20.23 -1.61 0.64
C GLY A 113 20.43 -1.05 2.05
N SER A 114 20.71 0.24 2.09
CA SER A 114 20.81 1.08 3.29
C SER A 114 19.43 1.63 3.70
N LYS A 115 19.35 2.29 4.86
CA LYS A 115 18.31 3.31 5.10
C LYS A 115 18.50 4.41 4.06
N ILE A 116 17.43 4.88 3.43
CA ILE A 116 17.43 6.04 2.54
C ILE A 116 16.51 7.09 3.15
N ASP A 117 17.07 8.23 3.56
CA ASP A 117 16.33 9.31 4.23
C ASP A 117 16.90 10.65 3.79
N GLY A 118 16.15 11.39 2.98
CA GLY A 118 16.60 12.67 2.44
C GLY A 118 15.86 13.13 1.19
N LYS A 119 16.35 14.23 0.61
CA LYS A 119 15.84 14.82 -0.62
C LYS A 119 16.70 14.36 -1.80
N ILE A 120 16.06 13.89 -2.88
CA ILE A 120 16.71 13.48 -4.13
C ILE A 120 16.27 14.49 -5.20
N THR A 121 17.23 15.13 -5.87
CA THR A 121 16.96 16.11 -6.93
C THR A 121 16.59 15.43 -8.25
N SER A 122 15.97 16.16 -9.17
CA SER A 122 15.72 15.70 -10.54
C SER A 122 17.02 15.29 -11.25
N LYS A 123 18.12 16.04 -11.07
CA LYS A 123 19.46 15.71 -11.60
C LYS A 123 20.00 14.39 -11.03
N SER A 124 19.88 14.17 -9.72
CA SER A 124 20.29 12.90 -9.10
C SER A 124 19.47 11.74 -9.67
N MET A 125 18.14 11.90 -9.77
CA MET A 125 17.27 10.86 -10.30
C MET A 125 17.49 10.58 -11.80
N TYR A 126 17.86 11.59 -12.58
CA TYR A 126 18.33 11.46 -13.96
C TYR A 126 19.60 10.60 -14.04
N ASN A 127 20.62 10.91 -13.24
CA ASN A 127 21.87 10.14 -13.19
C ASN A 127 21.61 8.68 -12.76
N TYR A 128 20.76 8.46 -11.76
CA TYR A 128 20.35 7.11 -11.32
C TYR A 128 19.60 6.37 -12.44
N SER A 129 18.74 7.06 -13.18
CA SER A 129 18.02 6.48 -14.32
C SER A 129 18.95 6.08 -15.46
N LYS A 130 19.99 6.87 -15.78
CA LYS A 130 21.04 6.48 -16.73
C LYS A 130 21.76 5.20 -16.29
N ALA A 131 22.15 5.12 -15.01
CA ALA A 131 22.85 3.94 -14.46
C ALA A 131 21.98 2.68 -14.49
N ILE A 132 20.68 2.79 -14.20
CA ILE A 132 19.71 1.70 -14.29
C ILE A 132 19.58 1.18 -15.73
N ILE A 133 19.43 2.09 -16.71
CA ILE A 133 19.32 1.75 -18.14
C ILE A 133 20.56 0.98 -18.58
N ALA A 134 21.76 1.55 -18.39
CA ALA A 134 23.02 0.92 -18.78
C ALA A 134 23.25 -0.45 -18.11
N TYR A 135 22.86 -0.61 -16.84
CA TYR A 135 22.96 -1.90 -16.15
C TYR A 135 22.00 -2.93 -16.75
N ILE A 136 20.74 -2.56 -17.01
CA ILE A 136 19.74 -3.46 -17.58
C ILE A 136 20.08 -3.84 -19.02
N ASP A 137 20.57 -2.90 -19.82
CA ASP A 137 20.98 -3.14 -21.20
C ASP A 137 22.15 -4.15 -21.27
N LYS A 138 23.17 -3.98 -20.40
CA LYS A 138 24.32 -4.90 -20.32
C LYS A 138 24.00 -6.29 -19.74
N ASN A 139 23.16 -6.39 -18.70
CA ASN A 139 23.01 -7.62 -17.91
C ASN A 139 21.70 -8.39 -18.17
N ASN A 140 20.78 -7.80 -18.94
CA ASN A 140 19.37 -8.19 -19.05
C ASN A 140 18.74 -8.56 -17.69
N ARG A 141 19.01 -7.72 -16.68
CA ARG A 141 18.62 -7.92 -15.28
C ARG A 141 18.57 -6.58 -14.55
N ALA A 142 17.59 -6.39 -13.65
CA ALA A 142 17.57 -5.22 -12.77
C ALA A 142 18.67 -5.28 -11.69
N PRO A 143 19.28 -4.13 -11.32
CA PRO A 143 20.31 -4.09 -10.30
C PRO A 143 19.75 -4.37 -8.90
N ASN A 144 20.52 -5.06 -8.05
CA ASN A 144 20.16 -5.29 -6.65
C ASN A 144 19.99 -3.98 -5.85
N TYR A 145 20.77 -2.95 -6.21
CA TYR A 145 20.69 -1.60 -5.68
C TYR A 145 21.24 -0.57 -6.67
N VAL A 146 20.90 0.71 -6.46
CA VAL A 146 21.55 1.87 -7.09
C VAL A 146 22.42 2.59 -6.03
N LYS A 147 23.66 2.95 -6.38
CA LYS A 147 24.52 3.76 -5.51
C LYS A 147 24.03 5.21 -5.54
N THR A 148 23.65 5.76 -4.40
CA THR A 148 23.16 7.14 -4.25
C THR A 148 23.97 7.88 -3.19
N THR A 149 23.85 9.21 -3.13
CA THR A 149 24.46 10.03 -2.07
C THR A 149 23.86 9.75 -0.69
N LEU A 150 22.66 9.18 -0.64
CA LEU A 150 21.98 8.74 0.59
C LEU A 150 22.28 7.28 0.96
N GLY A 151 23.20 6.61 0.24
CA GLY A 151 23.57 5.20 0.44
C GLY A 151 23.14 4.26 -0.69
N LYS A 152 23.20 2.93 -0.45
CA LYS A 152 22.77 1.90 -1.41
C LYS A 152 21.24 1.83 -1.42
N MET A 153 20.60 2.39 -2.44
CA MET A 153 19.15 2.34 -2.60
C MET A 153 18.76 0.98 -3.19
N SER A 154 18.08 0.12 -2.42
CA SER A 154 17.63 -1.19 -2.91
C SER A 154 16.73 -1.05 -4.15
N TYR A 155 16.69 -2.10 -4.97
CA TYR A 155 15.73 -2.22 -6.09
C TYR A 155 14.31 -1.72 -5.73
N GLN A 156 13.76 -2.17 -4.60
CA GLN A 156 12.40 -1.80 -4.20
C GLN A 156 12.27 -0.33 -3.80
N THR A 157 13.26 0.24 -3.10
CA THR A 157 13.28 1.69 -2.80
C THR A 157 13.48 2.51 -4.09
N THR A 158 14.25 2.01 -5.05
CA THR A 158 14.42 2.64 -6.37
C THR A 158 13.10 2.68 -7.14
N VAL A 159 12.35 1.57 -7.24
CA VAL A 159 11.03 1.55 -7.88
C VAL A 159 10.05 2.50 -7.18
N LEU A 160 10.08 2.60 -5.85
CA LEU A 160 9.32 3.61 -5.11
C LEU A 160 9.75 5.05 -5.48
N GLY A 161 11.05 5.33 -5.59
CA GLY A 161 11.57 6.65 -5.96
C GLY A 161 11.20 7.08 -7.38
N LEU A 162 11.38 6.18 -8.35
CA LEU A 162 11.04 6.39 -9.77
C LEU A 162 9.53 6.60 -9.96
N SER A 163 8.69 5.76 -9.35
CA SER A 163 7.24 5.93 -9.42
C SER A 163 6.79 7.19 -8.69
N LYS A 164 7.41 7.55 -7.56
CA LYS A 164 7.10 8.78 -6.81
C LYS A 164 7.39 10.06 -7.60
N ILE A 165 8.55 10.18 -8.24
CA ILE A 165 8.88 11.38 -9.02
C ILE A 165 7.94 11.52 -10.23
N LEU A 166 7.72 10.45 -10.98
CA LEU A 166 6.83 10.43 -12.14
C LEU A 166 5.35 10.62 -11.76
N SER A 167 4.93 10.15 -10.58
CA SER A 167 3.56 10.36 -10.10
C SER A 167 3.20 11.84 -9.90
N LYS A 168 4.22 12.70 -9.70
CA LYS A 168 4.09 14.16 -9.55
C LYS A 168 4.26 14.93 -10.87
N THR A 169 4.49 14.25 -11.98
CA THR A 169 4.72 14.86 -13.29
C THR A 169 3.48 14.69 -14.19
N THR A 170 3.24 15.68 -15.05
CA THR A 170 2.24 15.63 -16.13
C THR A 170 2.95 15.62 -17.48
N THR A 171 2.26 15.26 -18.56
CA THR A 171 2.85 15.06 -19.89
C THR A 171 3.71 16.25 -20.34
N ASN A 172 3.20 17.47 -20.11
CA ASN A 172 3.77 18.73 -20.62
C ASN A 172 4.60 19.49 -19.56
N ARG A 173 4.85 18.91 -18.37
CA ARG A 173 5.65 19.55 -17.31
C ARG A 173 7.01 18.86 -17.13
N LYS A 174 8.02 19.67 -16.79
CA LYS A 174 9.33 19.19 -16.32
C LYS A 174 9.18 18.32 -15.06
N LEU A 175 10.19 17.51 -14.76
CA LEU A 175 10.26 16.77 -13.49
C LEU A 175 10.26 17.76 -12.30
N PRO A 176 9.63 17.43 -11.15
CA PRO A 176 9.74 18.26 -9.96
C PRO A 176 11.20 18.36 -9.52
N SER A 177 11.61 19.54 -9.03
CA SER A 177 13.02 19.83 -8.69
C SER A 177 13.63 18.83 -7.69
N LYS A 178 12.83 18.30 -6.77
CA LYS A 178 13.21 17.26 -5.80
C LYS A 178 12.02 16.45 -5.29
N ILE A 179 12.31 15.23 -4.83
CA ILE A 179 11.40 14.42 -4.00
C ILE A 179 12.08 14.04 -2.68
N THR A 180 11.30 13.90 -1.60
CA THR A 180 11.79 13.26 -0.37
C THR A 180 11.59 11.74 -0.46
N VAL A 181 12.60 10.96 -0.09
CA VAL A 181 12.50 9.51 0.14
C VAL A 181 12.90 9.25 1.59
N ASP A 182 12.01 8.62 2.34
CA ASP A 182 12.23 8.15 3.72
C ASP A 182 11.80 6.68 3.76
N VAL A 183 12.78 5.79 3.74
CA VAL A 183 12.64 4.34 3.74
C VAL A 183 13.71 3.75 4.68
N PRO A 184 13.34 3.30 5.88
CA PRO A 184 14.20 2.51 6.74
C PRO A 184 14.74 1.26 6.02
N LYS A 185 15.97 0.82 6.35
CA LYS A 185 16.56 -0.41 5.81
C LYS A 185 15.59 -1.59 5.85
N ASN A 186 14.91 -1.73 6.99
CA ASN A 186 13.99 -2.81 7.34
C ASN A 186 12.51 -2.52 6.97
N CYS A 187 12.23 -1.47 6.19
CA CYS A 187 10.88 -1.15 5.72
C CYS A 187 10.30 -2.33 4.92
N PRO A 188 9.00 -2.68 5.06
CA PRO A 188 8.44 -3.86 4.37
C PRO A 188 8.63 -3.81 2.85
N VAL A 189 8.71 -2.60 2.26
CA VAL A 189 9.01 -2.41 0.83
C VAL A 189 10.31 -3.08 0.40
N ASN A 190 11.34 -3.07 1.24
CA ASN A 190 12.65 -3.67 0.98
C ASN A 190 12.68 -5.19 1.22
N ASN A 191 11.57 -5.77 1.69
CA ASN A 191 11.47 -7.17 2.09
C ASN A 191 10.20 -7.82 1.50
N ASN A 192 9.81 -7.40 0.29
CA ASN A 192 8.65 -7.89 -0.47
C ASN A 192 7.31 -7.87 0.31
N GLY A 193 7.12 -6.87 1.18
CA GLY A 193 5.93 -6.71 2.02
C GLY A 193 6.04 -7.34 3.42
N HIS A 194 7.17 -7.95 3.77
CA HIS A 194 7.38 -8.52 5.10
C HIS A 194 7.98 -7.50 6.06
N SER A 195 7.21 -7.05 7.05
CA SER A 195 7.71 -6.16 8.10
C SER A 195 8.83 -6.82 8.94
N ILE A 196 9.83 -6.01 9.30
CA ILE A 196 10.90 -6.28 10.26
C ILE A 196 10.95 -4.99 11.12
N ASN A 197 10.83 -4.95 12.46
CA ASN A 197 10.81 -5.98 13.50
C ASN A 197 9.77 -5.58 14.59
N LEU A 198 9.04 -6.56 15.12
CA LEU A 198 8.60 -6.64 16.53
C LEU A 198 7.91 -8.00 16.80
N PHE A 199 8.42 -9.06 16.16
CA PHE A 199 7.77 -10.38 16.16
C PHE A 199 8.44 -11.33 17.13
N SER A 200 7.63 -12.08 17.87
CA SER A 200 8.10 -13.25 18.62
C SER A 200 7.63 -14.53 17.93
N LYS A 201 8.50 -15.55 17.93
CA LYS A 201 8.13 -16.92 17.53
C LYS A 201 7.03 -17.40 18.47
N TYR A 202 5.99 -17.98 17.91
CA TYR A 202 4.94 -18.63 18.70
C TYR A 202 5.49 -19.96 19.26
N LYS A 203 5.37 -20.16 20.58
CA LYS A 203 5.97 -21.28 21.32
C LYS A 203 5.13 -22.58 21.32
N GLY A 204 3.95 -22.59 20.68
CA GLY A 204 3.08 -23.76 20.59
C GLY A 204 1.83 -23.73 21.50
N ASP A 205 1.78 -22.83 22.49
CA ASP A 205 0.65 -22.63 23.42
C ASP A 205 -0.74 -22.73 22.76
N SER A 206 -1.69 -23.46 23.35
CA SER A 206 -3.06 -23.59 22.83
C SER A 206 -3.68 -22.26 22.36
N LYS A 207 -4.06 -22.20 21.08
CA LYS A 207 -4.61 -20.99 20.43
C LYS A 207 -5.96 -20.56 21.03
N ARG A 208 -6.66 -21.47 21.73
CA ARG A 208 -7.97 -21.26 22.37
C ARG A 208 -7.95 -20.04 23.31
N LYS A 209 -6.92 -19.93 24.17
CA LYS A 209 -6.81 -18.83 25.16
C LYS A 209 -6.70 -17.45 24.50
N TYR A 210 -6.03 -17.38 23.34
CA TYR A 210 -5.87 -16.15 22.57
C TYR A 210 -7.07 -15.78 21.68
N LEU A 211 -8.07 -16.67 21.57
CA LEU A 211 -9.35 -16.42 20.90
C LEU A 211 -10.49 -16.10 21.88
N ALA A 212 -10.25 -16.25 23.19
CA ALA A 212 -11.27 -16.08 24.22
C ALA A 212 -11.85 -14.65 24.26
N SER A 213 -13.17 -14.56 24.37
CA SER A 213 -13.89 -13.31 24.63
C SER A 213 -13.73 -12.94 26.11
N THR A 214 -13.48 -11.68 26.42
CA THR A 214 -13.33 -11.18 27.80
C THR A 214 -14.23 -9.96 28.04
N LYS A 215 -14.32 -9.47 29.29
CA LYS A 215 -15.06 -8.25 29.65
C LYS A 215 -14.64 -7.05 28.79
N ASN A 216 -13.33 -6.81 28.71
CA ASN A 216 -12.78 -5.67 27.99
C ASN A 216 -12.58 -5.95 26.49
N ALA A 217 -12.44 -7.22 26.06
CA ALA A 217 -12.48 -7.60 24.64
C ALA A 217 -13.62 -8.59 24.32
N PRO A 218 -14.87 -8.10 24.20
CA PRO A 218 -16.06 -8.94 24.06
C PRO A 218 -16.25 -9.47 22.63
N ALA A 219 -15.32 -10.32 22.18
CA ALA A 219 -15.29 -10.93 20.84
C ALA A 219 -16.54 -11.74 20.46
N LYS A 220 -17.28 -12.30 21.44
CA LYS A 220 -18.56 -12.99 21.19
C LYS A 220 -19.75 -12.03 20.96
N ASN A 221 -19.63 -10.74 21.26
CA ASN A 221 -20.75 -9.79 21.20
C ASN A 221 -21.25 -9.56 19.76
N LYS A 222 -22.59 -9.54 19.56
CA LYS A 222 -23.24 -9.42 18.23
C LYS A 222 -22.78 -8.19 17.44
N TYR A 223 -22.63 -7.02 18.08
CA TYR A 223 -22.15 -5.80 17.43
C TYR A 223 -20.69 -5.94 16.94
N ILE A 224 -19.81 -6.48 17.79
CA ILE A 224 -18.40 -6.74 17.44
C ILE A 224 -18.29 -7.74 16.29
N LYS A 225 -19.01 -8.87 16.35
CA LYS A 225 -19.04 -9.90 15.28
C LYS A 225 -19.53 -9.32 13.95
N ASN A 226 -20.61 -8.54 13.96
CA ASN A 226 -21.19 -7.96 12.75
C ASN A 226 -20.25 -6.92 12.12
N LEU A 227 -19.64 -6.06 12.94
CA LEU A 227 -18.65 -5.10 12.46
C LEU A 227 -17.39 -5.80 11.92
N ALA A 228 -16.87 -6.81 12.62
CA ALA A 228 -15.72 -7.60 12.17
C ALA A 228 -15.98 -8.25 10.80
N LYS A 229 -17.15 -8.87 10.61
CA LYS A 229 -17.62 -9.38 9.31
C LYS A 229 -17.69 -8.27 8.25
N LYS A 230 -18.24 -7.09 8.57
CA LYS A 230 -18.34 -5.95 7.63
C LYS A 230 -16.98 -5.46 7.18
N ILE A 231 -16.03 -5.26 8.11
CA ILE A 231 -14.66 -4.83 7.82
C ILE A 231 -13.93 -5.86 6.94
N THR A 232 -14.14 -7.15 7.20
CA THR A 232 -13.40 -8.24 6.55
C THR A 232 -14.08 -8.84 5.31
N LYS A 233 -15.22 -8.30 4.85
CA LYS A 233 -16.04 -8.87 3.74
C LYS A 233 -15.23 -9.15 2.45
N LYS A 234 -14.20 -8.35 2.16
CA LYS A 234 -13.35 -8.49 0.96
C LYS A 234 -12.00 -9.21 1.21
N SER A 235 -11.71 -9.62 2.45
CA SER A 235 -10.42 -10.21 2.85
C SER A 235 -10.47 -11.74 2.75
N LYS A 236 -9.62 -12.34 1.91
CA LYS A 236 -9.57 -13.79 1.68
C LYS A 236 -8.70 -14.51 2.71
N THR A 237 -7.61 -13.88 3.15
CA THR A 237 -6.58 -14.47 4.03
C THR A 237 -6.61 -13.90 5.45
N LYS A 238 -6.00 -14.61 6.42
CA LYS A 238 -5.87 -14.13 7.81
C LYS A 238 -5.10 -12.80 7.91
N ILE A 239 -4.07 -12.60 7.06
CA ILE A 239 -3.30 -11.36 7.01
C ILE A 239 -4.15 -10.18 6.49
N GLU A 240 -4.90 -10.36 5.40
CA GLU A 240 -5.82 -9.32 4.88
C GLU A 240 -6.96 -9.00 5.85
N LYS A 241 -7.41 -9.98 6.65
CA LYS A 241 -8.40 -9.74 7.72
C LYS A 241 -7.79 -8.90 8.83
N ALA A 242 -6.58 -9.25 9.28
CA ALA A 242 -5.85 -8.50 10.29
C ALA A 242 -5.54 -7.06 9.86
N GLU A 243 -5.06 -6.86 8.63
CA GLU A 243 -4.79 -5.54 8.05
C GLU A 243 -6.05 -4.69 7.97
N ALA A 244 -7.18 -5.25 7.51
CA ALA A 244 -8.44 -4.51 7.40
C ALA A 244 -8.93 -4.04 8.78
N ILE A 245 -8.90 -4.91 9.79
CA ILE A 245 -9.28 -4.59 11.17
C ILE A 245 -8.36 -3.55 11.79
N PHE A 246 -7.04 -3.74 11.66
CA PHE A 246 -6.04 -2.84 12.19
C PHE A 246 -6.17 -1.43 11.59
N ASN A 247 -6.27 -1.33 10.26
CA ASN A 247 -6.44 -0.06 9.59
C ASN A 247 -7.78 0.59 9.94
N TRP A 248 -8.86 -0.18 10.06
CA TRP A 248 -10.16 0.35 10.48
C TRP A 248 -10.09 0.98 11.87
N VAL A 249 -9.49 0.31 12.87
CA VAL A 249 -9.34 0.89 14.22
C VAL A 249 -8.49 2.16 14.16
N LYS A 250 -7.29 2.07 13.60
CA LYS A 250 -6.33 3.20 13.48
C LYS A 250 -6.92 4.43 12.75
N THR A 251 -7.81 4.22 11.78
CA THR A 251 -8.44 5.31 11.02
C THR A 251 -9.69 5.87 11.71
N ASN A 252 -10.42 5.06 12.48
CA ASN A 252 -11.74 5.43 13.00
C ASN A 252 -11.80 5.61 14.53
N ILE A 253 -10.69 5.47 15.26
CA ILE A 253 -10.62 5.74 16.70
C ILE A 253 -9.60 6.85 16.94
N LYS A 254 -10.07 7.99 17.43
CA LYS A 254 -9.26 9.14 17.84
C LYS A 254 -8.53 8.80 19.15
N TYR A 255 -7.27 9.22 19.25
CA TYR A 255 -6.51 9.07 20.49
C TYR A 255 -6.90 10.14 21.50
N SER A 256 -7.23 9.74 22.72
CA SER A 256 -7.49 10.64 23.86
C SER A 256 -6.64 10.27 25.07
N ARG A 257 -6.31 11.27 25.89
CA ARG A 257 -5.43 11.11 27.07
C ARG A 257 -6.27 10.92 28.33
N TYR A 258 -6.21 9.72 28.88
CA TYR A 258 -6.71 9.36 30.22
C TYR A 258 -6.01 8.07 30.66
N SER A 259 -6.04 7.77 31.95
CA SER A 259 -5.42 6.58 32.55
C SER A 259 -6.33 5.34 32.45
N ASN A 260 -5.71 4.15 32.35
CA ASN A 260 -6.38 2.84 32.38
C ASN A 260 -7.46 2.66 31.28
N THR A 261 -8.25 1.60 31.37
CA THR A 261 -9.40 1.37 30.47
C THR A 261 -10.61 2.16 30.98
N LYS A 262 -11.27 2.94 30.09
CA LYS A 262 -12.50 3.68 30.39
C LYS A 262 -13.70 3.09 29.65
N TYR A 263 -13.45 2.51 28.47
CA TYR A 263 -14.50 2.16 27.53
C TYR A 263 -14.57 0.65 27.24
N GLY A 264 -13.45 -0.06 27.32
CA GLY A 264 -13.30 -1.39 26.74
C GLY A 264 -13.52 -1.37 25.22
N GLY A 265 -13.32 -2.52 24.57
CA GLY A 265 -13.37 -2.60 23.11
C GLY A 265 -14.72 -2.19 22.52
N LYS A 266 -15.84 -2.59 23.15
CA LYS A 266 -17.19 -2.27 22.65
C LYS A 266 -17.50 -0.78 22.66
N LYS A 267 -17.27 -0.07 23.79
CA LYS A 267 -17.58 1.37 23.84
C LYS A 267 -16.57 2.18 23.03
N THR A 268 -15.28 1.83 23.02
CA THR A 268 -14.26 2.47 22.15
C THR A 268 -14.67 2.44 20.67
N ILE A 269 -15.13 1.28 20.20
CA ILE A 269 -15.60 1.08 18.82
C ILE A 269 -16.89 1.87 18.54
N LYS A 270 -17.77 2.04 19.53
CA LYS A 270 -19.00 2.86 19.39
C LYS A 270 -18.67 4.35 19.38
N TYR A 271 -17.86 4.83 20.33
CA TYR A 271 -17.59 6.24 20.59
C TYR A 271 -16.47 6.84 19.73
N ARG A 272 -15.71 6.00 19.01
CA ARG A 272 -14.64 6.45 18.08
C ARG A 272 -13.49 7.15 18.78
N GLU A 273 -13.26 6.82 20.04
CA GLU A 273 -12.30 7.48 20.90
C GLU A 273 -11.72 6.51 21.92
N GLY A 274 -10.41 6.61 22.19
CA GLY A 274 -9.80 5.97 23.36
C GLY A 274 -8.30 6.20 23.50
N ASN A 275 -7.74 5.79 24.64
CA ASN A 275 -6.30 5.79 24.88
C ASN A 275 -5.61 4.53 24.32
N CYS A 276 -4.36 4.25 24.71
CA CYS A 276 -3.61 3.06 24.27
C CYS A 276 -4.27 1.72 24.67
N VAL A 277 -4.79 1.63 25.88
CA VAL A 277 -5.46 0.44 26.43
C VAL A 277 -6.75 0.16 25.65
N ASP A 278 -7.58 1.19 25.49
CA ASP A 278 -8.88 1.11 24.82
C ASP A 278 -8.76 0.86 23.30
N ASN A 279 -7.81 1.49 22.62
CA ASN A 279 -7.45 1.15 21.24
C ASN A 279 -7.05 -0.33 21.10
N THR A 280 -6.27 -0.84 22.05
CA THR A 280 -5.85 -2.24 22.03
C THR A 280 -7.02 -3.19 22.28
N HIS A 281 -7.93 -2.86 23.22
CA HIS A 281 -9.17 -3.62 23.41
C HIS A 281 -10.04 -3.65 22.14
N ALA A 282 -10.16 -2.53 21.41
CA ALA A 282 -10.89 -2.47 20.15
C ALA A 282 -10.28 -3.42 19.09
N ILE A 283 -8.95 -3.37 18.90
CA ILE A 283 -8.25 -4.28 17.98
C ILE A 283 -8.45 -5.74 18.38
N VAL A 284 -8.16 -6.09 19.64
CA VAL A 284 -8.26 -7.48 20.14
C VAL A 284 -9.69 -8.01 20.02
N SER A 285 -10.71 -7.20 20.30
CA SER A 285 -12.12 -7.58 20.14
C SER A 285 -12.45 -8.03 18.71
N LEU A 286 -12.08 -7.20 17.72
CA LEU A 286 -12.38 -7.45 16.30
C LEU A 286 -11.53 -8.58 15.71
N MET A 287 -10.26 -8.70 16.13
CA MET A 287 -9.35 -9.77 15.71
C MET A 287 -9.87 -11.13 16.19
N ARG A 288 -10.18 -11.26 17.49
CA ARG A 288 -10.71 -12.51 18.06
C ARG A 288 -12.07 -12.87 17.46
N ALA A 289 -12.95 -11.89 17.25
CA ALA A 289 -14.23 -12.10 16.56
C ALA A 289 -14.10 -12.56 15.10
N SER A 290 -12.91 -12.37 14.49
CA SER A 290 -12.57 -12.81 13.13
C SER A 290 -11.77 -14.13 13.10
N GLY A 291 -11.62 -14.83 14.23
CA GLY A 291 -10.83 -16.05 14.33
C GLY A 291 -9.31 -15.83 14.30
N ILE A 292 -8.84 -14.60 14.56
CA ILE A 292 -7.42 -14.26 14.63
C ILE A 292 -7.01 -14.24 16.10
N PRO A 293 -6.12 -15.15 16.57
CA PRO A 293 -5.70 -15.17 17.96
C PRO A 293 -4.93 -13.90 18.29
N ALA A 294 -5.26 -13.24 19.41
CA ALA A 294 -4.71 -11.95 19.79
C ALA A 294 -4.39 -11.88 21.30
N ARG A 295 -3.38 -11.10 21.67
CA ARG A 295 -2.93 -10.88 23.06
C ARG A 295 -2.48 -9.44 23.28
N TYR A 296 -2.32 -9.05 24.54
CA TYR A 296 -1.86 -7.74 24.98
C TYR A 296 -0.37 -7.77 25.31
N VAL A 297 0.28 -6.61 25.21
CA VAL A 297 1.63 -6.36 25.69
C VAL A 297 1.64 -5.02 26.41
N ASN A 298 2.31 -4.96 27.56
CA ASN A 298 2.49 -3.74 28.36
C ASN A 298 3.99 -3.45 28.51
N GLY A 299 4.37 -2.18 28.49
CA GLY A 299 5.75 -1.75 28.69
C GLY A 299 5.92 -0.24 28.75
N ARG A 300 7.11 0.22 29.14
CA ARG A 300 7.48 1.64 29.14
C ARG A 300 8.08 2.03 27.79
N CYS A 301 7.43 2.95 27.08
CA CYS A 301 7.81 3.32 25.72
C CYS A 301 8.20 4.81 25.63
N LYS A 302 9.33 5.11 24.97
CA LYS A 302 9.75 6.48 24.62
C LYS A 302 9.17 6.89 23.27
N PHE A 303 8.17 7.76 23.28
CA PHE A 303 7.48 8.23 22.09
C PHE A 303 8.24 9.35 21.38
N THR A 304 8.25 9.28 20.05
CA THR A 304 8.92 10.24 19.16
C THR A 304 7.95 10.99 18.25
N LYS A 305 6.72 10.46 18.05
CA LYS A 305 5.67 11.06 17.20
C LYS A 305 4.28 10.82 17.80
N GLY A 306 3.28 11.55 17.29
CA GLY A 306 1.87 11.39 17.69
C GLY A 306 1.51 12.05 19.02
N ALA A 307 0.37 11.66 19.60
CA ALA A 307 -0.23 12.31 20.77
C ALA A 307 0.60 12.22 22.07
N LEU A 308 1.69 11.45 22.08
CA LEU A 308 2.61 11.28 23.20
C LEU A 308 4.06 11.68 22.85
N ALA A 309 4.29 12.35 21.71
CA ALA A 309 5.64 12.70 21.25
C ALA A 309 6.50 13.37 22.33
N LYS A 310 7.78 12.96 22.43
CA LYS A 310 8.77 13.35 23.44
C LYS A 310 8.56 12.79 24.86
N VAL A 311 7.44 12.11 25.15
CA VAL A 311 7.15 11.54 26.48
C VAL A 311 7.66 10.09 26.58
N THR A 312 8.10 9.68 27.78
CA THR A 312 8.36 8.26 28.11
C THR A 312 7.36 7.80 29.15
N VAL A 313 6.45 6.91 28.78
CA VAL A 313 5.26 6.55 29.59
C VAL A 313 4.94 5.06 29.47
N SER A 314 4.16 4.54 30.42
CA SER A 314 3.52 3.22 30.30
C SER A 314 2.62 3.17 29.05
N HIS A 315 2.69 2.08 28.31
CA HIS A 315 2.00 1.90 27.03
C HIS A 315 1.51 0.47 26.87
N VAL A 316 0.32 0.33 26.28
CA VAL A 316 -0.31 -0.95 25.96
C VAL A 316 -0.53 -1.03 24.46
N TRP A 317 -0.12 -2.15 23.88
CA TRP A 317 -0.39 -2.50 22.48
C TRP A 317 -0.77 -3.99 22.37
N GLY A 318 -1.21 -4.41 21.18
CA GLY A 318 -1.60 -5.79 20.93
C GLY A 318 -0.56 -6.56 20.12
N GLN A 319 -0.72 -7.89 20.11
CA GLN A 319 -0.08 -8.80 19.16
C GLN A 319 -1.12 -9.78 18.60
N VAL A 320 -1.01 -10.12 17.31
CA VAL A 320 -1.91 -11.07 16.61
C VAL A 320 -1.12 -12.23 15.99
N LEU A 321 -1.62 -13.45 16.10
CA LEU A 321 -0.95 -14.66 15.63
C LEU A 321 -1.29 -14.98 14.18
N ILE A 322 -0.32 -14.87 13.29
CA ILE A 322 -0.45 -15.16 11.87
C ILE A 322 0.76 -16.02 11.47
N ASN A 323 0.52 -17.14 10.78
CA ASN A 323 1.57 -18.06 10.29
C ASN A 323 2.67 -18.37 11.35
N ASN A 324 2.23 -18.73 12.57
CA ASN A 324 3.08 -19.04 13.73
C ASN A 324 4.06 -17.92 14.17
N LYS A 325 3.75 -16.66 13.84
CA LYS A 325 4.47 -15.45 14.29
C LYS A 325 3.50 -14.46 14.93
N TRP A 326 3.92 -13.80 16.00
CA TRP A 326 3.14 -12.75 16.66
C TRP A 326 3.43 -11.38 16.06
N TYR A 327 2.45 -10.79 15.37
CA TYR A 327 2.54 -9.47 14.75
C TYR A 327 2.06 -8.38 15.69
N VAL A 328 2.89 -7.37 15.99
CA VAL A 328 2.46 -6.20 16.78
C VAL A 328 1.36 -5.41 16.07
N VAL A 329 0.38 -4.95 16.85
CA VAL A 329 -0.70 -4.06 16.44
C VAL A 329 -0.85 -2.93 17.44
N ASP A 330 -0.48 -1.72 17.03
CA ASP A 330 -0.60 -0.50 17.83
C ASP A 330 -1.45 0.53 17.07
N GLY A 331 -2.70 0.71 17.49
CA GLY A 331 -3.66 1.62 16.86
C GLY A 331 -3.43 3.11 17.14
N THR A 332 -2.50 3.47 18.03
CA THR A 332 -2.41 4.84 18.61
C THR A 332 -1.86 5.91 17.66
N TYR A 333 -1.38 5.54 16.47
CA TYR A 333 -0.84 6.50 15.52
C TYR A 333 -1.06 6.12 14.06
N ARG A 334 -1.46 7.10 13.24
CA ARG A 334 -1.82 6.94 11.82
C ARG A 334 -0.77 6.24 10.94
N SER A 335 0.52 6.38 11.28
CA SER A 335 1.62 5.75 10.54
C SER A 335 2.05 4.38 11.08
N ASN A 336 1.44 3.88 12.16
CA ASN A 336 1.61 2.49 12.58
C ASN A 336 0.90 1.56 11.60
N ARG A 337 1.41 0.33 11.46
CA ARG A 337 0.99 -0.67 10.46
C ARG A 337 1.01 -2.05 11.12
N LEU A 338 0.40 -3.05 10.48
CA LEU A 338 0.44 -4.41 11.01
C LEU A 338 1.90 -4.89 11.06
N GLY A 339 2.38 -5.15 12.27
CA GLY A 339 3.76 -5.54 12.54
C GLY A 339 4.80 -4.42 12.45
N TYR A 340 4.39 -3.15 12.45
CA TYR A 340 5.31 -2.02 12.41
C TYR A 340 4.80 -0.81 13.23
N VAL A 341 5.71 -0.25 14.02
CA VAL A 341 5.47 0.90 14.90
C VAL A 341 6.32 2.07 14.43
N ALA A 342 5.70 3.25 14.32
CA ALA A 342 6.31 4.47 13.79
C ALA A 342 6.40 5.61 14.83
N ASN A 343 5.76 5.47 16.00
CA ASN A 343 5.58 6.54 16.99
C ASN A 343 6.40 6.43 18.28
N TRP A 344 7.03 5.28 18.57
CA TRP A 344 7.91 5.10 19.74
C TRP A 344 9.15 4.27 19.41
N LYS A 345 10.19 4.37 20.25
CA LYS A 345 11.47 3.66 20.08
C LYS A 345 11.33 2.16 20.37
N THR A 346 11.17 1.35 19.33
CA THR A 346 10.97 -0.10 19.43
C THR A 346 12.20 -0.90 19.87
N ASN A 347 13.39 -0.28 19.84
CA ASN A 347 14.67 -0.88 20.21
C ASN A 347 15.11 -0.57 21.66
N SER A 348 14.33 0.21 22.42
CA SER A 348 14.71 0.68 23.76
C SER A 348 13.50 0.85 24.69
N TYR A 349 12.51 -0.04 24.61
CA TYR A 349 11.35 -0.05 25.50
C TYR A 349 11.55 -1.10 26.60
N SER A 350 11.03 -0.83 27.80
CA SER A 350 11.03 -1.81 28.90
C SER A 350 9.77 -2.66 28.79
N LEU A 351 9.89 -3.99 28.66
CA LEU A 351 8.74 -4.90 28.68
C LEU A 351 8.27 -5.12 30.13
N TYR A 352 6.99 -4.91 30.39
CA TYR A 352 6.37 -5.24 31.69
C TYR A 352 5.63 -6.57 31.67
N GLY A 353 5.04 -6.96 30.53
CA GLY A 353 4.44 -8.29 30.40
C GLY A 353 3.62 -8.51 29.13
N ILE A 354 3.16 -9.75 28.97
CA ILE A 354 2.31 -10.20 27.85
C ILE A 354 1.10 -10.92 28.44
N TYR A 355 -0.11 -10.46 28.09
CA TYR A 355 -1.33 -10.85 28.79
C TYR A 355 -2.42 -11.33 27.81
N ILE A 356 -3.28 -12.25 28.28
CA ILE A 356 -4.46 -12.70 27.53
C ILE A 356 -5.65 -11.76 27.75
N ASN A 357 -5.72 -11.14 28.93
CA ASN A 357 -6.69 -10.13 29.33
C ASN A 357 -6.00 -9.07 30.19
N ILE A 358 -6.50 -7.84 30.13
CA ILE A 358 -6.19 -6.70 31.00
C ILE A 358 -7.48 -5.91 31.24
#